data_AF-A0A8J9YVR0-F1
#
_entry.id   AF-A0A8J9YVR0-F1
#
_cell.length_a   1.000
_cell.length_b   1.000
_cell.length_c   1.000
_cell.angle_alpha   90.00
_cell.angle_beta   90.00
_cell.angle_gamma   90.00
#
_symmetry.space_group_name_H-M   'P 1'
#
loop_
_entity.id
_entity.type
_entity.pdbx_description
1 polymer ?
#
loop_
_entity_poly.entity_id
_entity_poly.type
_entity_poly.pdbx_seq_one_letter_code
_entity_poly.pdbx_strand_id
1 'polypeptide(L)'
;MSDRGATNPLFNSHLNALRSDLLPVVHQNWDTLADNVKDGMTDMCNYFCKMHLLVNFAPEANSTLKLFEDAVAEGSNPNAFTKQGESGAARLIRTACTAFTDHGSEKSGAPHYFNSHLSHHHGEDTNCMVTFRGNRFNILFNNAAAVYHHHKQIISFVASWPNPNGLLKAVKADAAQKVYLAGVRALGIVDKTITGPFFRLLGIENGVLKMNTHLHQMQLGLERWSKDASTLLGGEPLFSETLVKRNKDVLFQSLFAPSEDDELDVLTQQALEVVCASMLILLERQAEEQLPGGKFWQPTEAEKQKSHHVPTTNVVSERDFAVLDNLLRAKPYASSTACEAYIMWLNNQTSTWLHNLNADEKERIMDYARTHAASAREKFKEKKQEQRSNVCRLCCRNKRRKKTK
;
A
#
# COMPACT_ATOMS: atom_id res chain seq x y z
N MET A 1 -14.17 -6.61 -7.62
CA MET A 1 -12.92 -6.41 -8.38
C MET A 1 -11.98 -7.54 -7.99
N SER A 2 -11.30 -8.15 -8.94
CA SER A 2 -10.14 -8.99 -8.63
C SER A 2 -8.88 -8.28 -9.09
N ASP A 3 -7.78 -8.45 -8.36
CA ASP A 3 -6.52 -7.79 -8.69
C ASP A 3 -5.76 -8.57 -9.78
N ARG A 4 -4.99 -7.87 -10.60
CA ARG A 4 -4.14 -8.47 -11.64
C ARG A 4 -2.67 -8.60 -11.22
N GLY A 5 -2.35 -8.38 -9.95
CA GLY A 5 -1.02 -8.64 -9.40
C GLY A 5 -0.58 -10.09 -9.65
N ALA A 6 0.72 -10.32 -9.69
CA ALA A 6 1.33 -11.57 -10.19
C ALA A 6 0.84 -12.86 -9.48
N THR A 7 0.34 -12.76 -8.24
CA THR A 7 -0.18 -13.90 -7.46
C THR A 7 -1.67 -14.18 -7.70
N ASN A 8 -2.39 -13.27 -8.36
CA ASN A 8 -3.83 -13.34 -8.54
C ASN A 8 -4.35 -14.02 -9.83
N PRO A 9 -3.57 -14.31 -10.91
CA PRO A 9 -4.13 -14.95 -12.10
C PRO A 9 -4.81 -16.29 -11.82
N LEU A 10 -4.21 -17.14 -10.98
CA LEU A 10 -4.79 -18.43 -10.60
C LEU A 10 -6.05 -18.25 -9.75
N PHE A 11 -6.03 -17.31 -8.81
CA PHE A 11 -7.21 -16.96 -8.01
C PHE A 11 -8.36 -16.47 -8.90
N ASN A 12 -8.08 -15.57 -9.85
CA ASN A 12 -9.06 -15.03 -10.78
C ASN A 12 -9.65 -16.13 -11.66
N SER A 13 -8.80 -17.07 -12.13
CA SER A 13 -9.25 -18.25 -12.87
C SER A 13 -10.17 -19.13 -12.02
N HIS A 14 -9.78 -19.44 -10.78
CA HIS A 14 -10.61 -20.23 -9.87
C HIS A 14 -11.92 -19.54 -9.52
N LEU A 15 -11.90 -18.22 -9.31
CA LEU A 15 -13.08 -17.43 -9.01
C LEU A 15 -14.02 -17.37 -10.23
N ASN A 16 -13.49 -17.21 -11.44
CA ASN A 16 -14.28 -17.28 -12.67
C ASN A 16 -14.91 -18.67 -12.88
N ALA A 17 -14.16 -19.75 -12.65
CA ALA A 17 -14.68 -21.11 -12.72
C ALA A 17 -15.79 -21.32 -11.67
N LEU A 18 -15.53 -20.92 -10.43
CA LEU A 18 -16.49 -20.99 -9.34
C LEU A 18 -17.77 -20.21 -9.66
N ARG A 19 -17.67 -18.99 -10.20
CA ARG A 19 -18.83 -18.19 -10.61
C ARG A 19 -19.60 -18.88 -11.75
N SER A 20 -18.90 -19.41 -12.74
CA SER A 20 -19.51 -20.11 -13.87
C SER A 20 -20.28 -21.35 -13.42
N ASP A 21 -19.79 -22.04 -12.39
CA ASP A 21 -20.45 -23.21 -11.80
C ASP A 21 -21.61 -22.84 -10.87
N LEU A 22 -21.46 -21.76 -10.09
CA LEU A 22 -22.44 -21.37 -9.06
C LEU A 22 -23.58 -20.51 -9.59
N LEU A 23 -23.35 -19.60 -10.54
CA LEU A 23 -24.39 -18.69 -11.03
C LEU A 23 -25.62 -19.43 -11.60
N PRO A 24 -25.48 -20.53 -12.37
CA PRO A 24 -26.62 -21.34 -12.81
C PRO A 24 -27.42 -21.97 -11.66
N VAL A 25 -26.78 -22.17 -10.51
CA VAL A 25 -27.38 -22.79 -9.32
C VAL A 25 -28.07 -21.76 -8.42
N VAL A 26 -27.49 -20.56 -8.33
CA VAL A 26 -27.90 -19.53 -7.37
C VAL A 26 -28.90 -18.54 -7.97
N HIS A 27 -28.82 -18.27 -9.27
CA HIS A 27 -29.73 -17.34 -9.93
C HIS A 27 -30.97 -18.08 -10.46
N GLN A 28 -32.16 -17.66 -10.03
CA GLN A 28 -33.41 -18.21 -10.53
C GLN A 28 -33.54 -17.95 -12.03
N ASN A 29 -34.02 -18.93 -12.79
CA ASN A 29 -34.22 -18.85 -14.23
C ASN A 29 -32.94 -18.50 -15.03
N TRP A 30 -31.76 -18.90 -14.54
CA TRP A 30 -30.49 -18.66 -15.24
C TRP A 30 -30.54 -19.09 -16.72
N ASP A 31 -31.08 -20.27 -17.00
CA ASP A 31 -31.15 -20.83 -18.36
C ASP A 31 -31.94 -19.92 -19.34
N THR A 32 -32.92 -19.15 -18.84
CA THR A 32 -33.77 -18.28 -19.66
C THR A 32 -33.20 -16.87 -19.87
N LEU A 33 -32.09 -16.53 -19.21
CA LEU A 33 -31.42 -15.25 -19.43
C LEU A 33 -30.76 -15.23 -20.81
N ALA A 34 -30.75 -14.07 -21.46
CA ALA A 34 -30.01 -13.85 -22.70
C ALA A 34 -28.49 -13.96 -22.44
N ASP A 35 -27.74 -14.42 -23.44
CA ASP A 35 -26.31 -14.70 -23.27
C ASP A 35 -25.50 -13.46 -22.89
N ASN A 36 -25.83 -12.29 -23.45
CA ASN A 36 -25.20 -11.02 -23.06
C ASN A 36 -25.44 -10.64 -21.58
N VAL A 37 -26.58 -11.04 -21.00
CA VAL A 37 -26.88 -10.83 -19.58
C VAL A 37 -26.09 -11.82 -18.74
N LYS A 38 -26.05 -13.10 -19.14
CA LYS A 38 -25.23 -14.13 -18.47
C LYS A 38 -23.76 -13.72 -18.47
N ASP A 39 -23.24 -13.26 -19.60
CA ASP A 39 -21.88 -12.75 -19.76
C ASP A 39 -21.63 -11.55 -18.86
N GLY A 40 -22.56 -10.59 -18.80
CA GLY A 40 -22.46 -9.45 -17.87
C GLY A 40 -22.46 -9.86 -16.39
N MET A 41 -23.17 -10.94 -16.03
CA MET A 41 -23.23 -11.45 -14.66
C MET A 41 -22.02 -12.32 -14.29
N THR A 42 -21.41 -13.02 -15.25
CA THR A 42 -20.18 -13.78 -15.02
C THR A 42 -18.94 -12.88 -15.02
N ASP A 43 -18.98 -11.79 -15.82
CA ASP A 43 -17.89 -10.83 -15.97
C ASP A 43 -17.43 -10.26 -14.62
N MET A 44 -16.12 -10.10 -14.50
CA MET A 44 -15.50 -9.48 -13.35
C MET A 44 -14.55 -8.40 -13.83
N CYS A 45 -14.78 -7.20 -13.30
CA CYS A 45 -13.85 -6.10 -13.42
C CYS A 45 -12.52 -6.45 -12.73
N ASN A 46 -11.55 -6.88 -13.54
CA ASN A 46 -10.21 -7.20 -13.12
C ASN A 46 -9.32 -6.03 -13.48
N TYR A 47 -8.84 -5.29 -12.49
CA TYR A 47 -7.98 -4.13 -12.70
C TYR A 47 -6.77 -4.26 -11.79
N PHE A 48 -5.65 -3.66 -12.20
CA PHE A 48 -4.46 -3.63 -11.36
C PHE A 48 -4.68 -2.68 -10.17
N CYS A 49 -4.58 -3.21 -8.95
CA CYS A 49 -4.68 -2.39 -7.74
C CYS A 49 -3.59 -1.31 -7.72
N LYS A 50 -3.99 -0.05 -7.53
CA LYS A 50 -3.05 1.09 -7.62
C LYS A 50 -2.14 1.21 -6.41
N MET A 51 -2.46 0.53 -5.31
CA MET A 51 -1.55 0.39 -4.17
C MET A 51 -0.29 -0.40 -4.53
N HIS A 52 -0.34 -1.33 -5.50
CA HIS A 52 0.83 -2.09 -5.93
C HIS A 52 1.93 -1.23 -6.54
N LEU A 53 1.59 -0.09 -7.17
CA LEU A 53 2.60 0.87 -7.63
C LEU A 53 3.46 1.35 -6.46
N LEU A 54 2.83 1.74 -5.35
CA LEU A 54 3.53 2.17 -4.13
C LEU A 54 4.38 1.05 -3.52
N VAL A 55 3.84 -0.18 -3.44
CA VAL A 55 4.60 -1.35 -2.97
C VAL A 55 5.87 -1.53 -3.78
N ASN A 56 5.77 -1.39 -5.10
CA ASN A 56 6.84 -1.75 -6.01
C ASN A 56 7.82 -0.59 -6.25
N PHE A 57 7.44 0.67 -6.00
CA PHE A 57 8.36 1.80 -6.04
C PHE A 57 9.48 1.68 -5.01
N ALA A 58 9.19 1.22 -3.78
CA ALA A 58 10.22 1.10 -2.74
C ALA A 58 11.37 0.13 -3.09
N PRO A 59 11.14 -1.13 -3.50
CA PRO A 59 12.21 -2.03 -3.90
C PRO A 59 12.92 -1.58 -5.19
N GLU A 60 12.20 -0.95 -6.13
CA GLU A 60 12.78 -0.42 -7.37
C GLU A 60 13.73 0.75 -7.07
N ALA A 61 13.28 1.72 -6.27
CA ALA A 61 14.09 2.86 -5.84
C ALA A 61 15.32 2.40 -5.02
N ASN A 62 15.17 1.43 -4.12
CA ASN A 62 16.29 0.86 -3.38
C ASN A 62 17.33 0.21 -4.31
N SER A 63 16.89 -0.61 -5.27
CA SER A 63 17.81 -1.31 -6.19
C SER A 63 18.53 -0.32 -7.10
N THR A 64 17.82 0.71 -7.53
CA THR A 64 18.34 1.79 -8.37
C THR A 64 19.34 2.67 -7.63
N LEU A 65 19.03 3.08 -6.40
CA LEU A 65 19.96 3.83 -5.55
C LEU A 65 21.21 3.03 -5.25
N LYS A 66 21.10 1.71 -5.09
CA LYS A 66 22.28 0.86 -4.93
C LYS A 66 23.22 0.97 -6.13
N LEU A 67 22.69 0.93 -7.36
CA LEU A 67 23.50 1.08 -8.57
C LEU A 67 24.16 2.46 -8.66
N PHE A 68 23.41 3.51 -8.31
CA PHE A 68 23.94 4.87 -8.20
C PHE A 68 25.07 4.93 -7.17
N GLU A 69 24.83 4.49 -5.95
CA GLU A 69 25.83 4.50 -4.88
C GLU A 69 27.08 3.67 -5.23
N ASP A 70 26.92 2.49 -5.84
CA ASP A 70 28.06 1.67 -6.26
C ASP A 70 28.90 2.38 -7.35
N ALA A 71 28.32 3.33 -8.10
CA ALA A 71 29.01 4.11 -9.12
C ALA A 71 29.68 5.38 -8.59
N VAL A 72 29.14 6.01 -7.54
CA VAL A 72 29.60 7.33 -7.05
C VAL A 72 30.23 7.30 -5.66
N ALA A 73 29.96 6.29 -4.83
CA ALA A 73 30.47 6.25 -3.46
C ALA A 73 31.92 5.77 -3.39
N GLU A 74 32.75 6.50 -2.65
CA GLU A 74 34.10 6.07 -2.30
C GLU A 74 34.08 5.20 -1.03
N GLY A 75 34.39 3.92 -1.20
CA GLY A 75 34.50 2.96 -0.10
C GLY A 75 33.17 2.46 0.45
N SER A 76 33.24 1.60 1.46
CA SER A 76 32.08 1.02 2.12
C SER A 76 32.17 1.22 3.63
N ASN A 77 31.01 1.30 4.29
CA ASN A 77 30.97 1.41 5.74
C ASN A 77 31.46 0.09 6.37
N PRO A 78 32.59 0.09 7.12
CA PRO A 78 33.18 -1.12 7.67
C PRO A 78 32.33 -1.74 8.79
N ASN A 79 31.37 -0.99 9.33
CA ASN A 79 30.43 -1.44 10.36
C ASN A 79 29.07 -1.82 9.75
N ALA A 80 28.92 -1.84 8.42
CA ALA A 80 27.63 -2.01 7.77
C ALA A 80 26.98 -3.36 8.08
N PHE A 81 25.72 -3.32 8.50
CA PHE A 81 24.85 -4.49 8.55
C PHE A 81 24.21 -4.72 7.19
N THR A 82 25.01 -5.19 6.23
CA THR A 82 24.58 -5.36 4.83
C THR A 82 23.53 -6.45 4.69
N LYS A 83 22.40 -6.10 4.04
CA LYS A 83 21.49 -7.09 3.45
C LYS A 83 21.75 -7.15 1.95
N GLN A 84 21.61 -8.34 1.37
CA GLN A 84 21.80 -8.52 -0.07
C GLN A 84 20.82 -7.62 -0.85
N GLY A 85 21.33 -6.84 -1.80
CA GLY A 85 20.54 -5.93 -2.65
C GLY A 85 20.08 -4.63 -1.98
N GLU A 86 20.54 -4.31 -0.76
CA GLU A 86 20.18 -3.07 -0.06
C GLU A 86 21.16 -1.93 -0.39
N SER A 87 20.63 -0.75 -0.73
CA SER A 87 21.39 0.51 -0.86
C SER A 87 21.90 1.00 0.50
N GLY A 88 22.98 1.77 0.50
CA GLY A 88 23.47 2.52 1.66
C GLY A 88 22.42 3.46 2.24
N ALA A 89 21.65 4.17 1.41
CA ALA A 89 20.53 5.00 1.84
C ALA A 89 19.44 4.18 2.54
N ALA A 90 18.96 3.08 1.93
CA ALA A 90 17.96 2.22 2.57
C ALA A 90 18.48 1.55 3.84
N ARG A 91 19.76 1.15 3.86
CA ARG A 91 20.43 0.61 5.04
C ARG A 91 20.51 1.65 6.16
N LEU A 92 20.88 2.88 5.86
CA LEU A 92 20.89 4.00 6.81
C LEU A 92 19.49 4.18 7.41
N ILE A 93 18.46 4.27 6.57
CA ILE A 93 17.08 4.43 7.02
C ILE A 93 16.67 3.29 7.96
N ARG A 94 16.88 2.05 7.53
CA ARG A 94 16.52 0.86 8.32
C ARG A 94 17.29 0.81 9.65
N THR A 95 18.60 1.04 9.62
CA THR A 95 19.45 0.93 10.82
C THR A 95 19.19 2.08 11.79
N ALA A 96 18.94 3.29 11.32
CA ALA A 96 18.51 4.43 12.13
C ALA A 96 17.16 4.15 12.82
N CYS A 97 16.15 3.69 12.07
CA CYS A 97 14.86 3.30 12.67
C CYS A 97 15.03 2.15 13.68
N THR A 98 15.92 1.18 13.40
CA THR A 98 16.22 0.08 14.34
C THR A 98 16.92 0.59 15.60
N ALA A 99 17.76 1.62 15.49
CA ALA A 99 18.51 2.18 16.61
C ALA A 99 17.64 3.11 17.48
N PHE A 100 16.76 3.90 16.88
CA PHE A 100 16.18 5.07 17.54
C PHE A 100 14.65 5.04 17.69
N THR A 101 13.97 3.93 17.38
CA THR A 101 12.51 3.80 17.62
C THR A 101 12.21 2.79 18.73
N ASP A 102 11.12 3.01 19.46
CA ASP A 102 10.74 2.21 20.64
C ASP A 102 10.46 0.73 20.33
N HIS A 103 10.17 0.36 19.07
CA HIS A 103 10.01 -1.04 18.65
C HIS A 103 11.11 -1.47 17.67
N GLY A 104 12.27 -0.81 17.74
CA GLY A 104 13.48 -1.14 17.02
C GLY A 104 14.22 -2.33 17.66
N SER A 105 15.50 -2.16 17.97
CA SER A 105 16.30 -3.16 18.67
C SER A 105 16.28 -2.93 20.18
N GLU A 106 15.64 -3.83 20.93
CA GLU A 106 15.67 -3.78 22.41
C GLU A 106 17.09 -3.95 22.97
N LYS A 107 17.95 -4.71 22.30
CA LYS A 107 19.31 -5.03 22.76
C LYS A 107 20.34 -3.98 22.37
N SER A 108 20.19 -3.35 21.20
CA SER A 108 21.22 -2.49 20.62
C SER A 108 20.73 -1.10 20.24
N GLY A 109 19.43 -0.83 20.37
CA GLY A 109 18.86 0.50 20.20
C GLY A 109 19.02 1.38 21.43
N ALA A 110 18.81 2.67 21.23
CA ALA A 110 18.85 3.71 22.26
C ALA A 110 17.74 4.77 22.06
N PRO A 111 16.46 4.38 21.84
CA PRO A 111 15.39 5.32 21.49
C PRO A 111 15.15 6.38 22.57
N HIS A 112 15.06 5.98 23.84
CA HIS A 112 14.81 6.92 24.94
C HIS A 112 15.95 7.94 25.11
N TYR A 113 17.19 7.49 24.99
CA TYR A 113 18.35 8.38 25.09
C TYR A 113 18.46 9.33 23.90
N PHE A 114 18.13 8.85 22.70
CA PHE A 114 18.06 9.71 21.52
C PHE A 114 16.96 10.77 21.67
N ASN A 115 15.77 10.40 22.15
CA ASN A 115 14.70 11.34 22.42
C ASN A 115 15.11 12.38 23.49
N SER A 116 15.82 11.97 24.55
CA SER A 116 16.38 12.91 25.52
C SER A 116 17.42 13.84 24.90
N HIS A 117 18.24 13.35 23.97
CA HIS A 117 19.22 14.18 23.25
C HIS A 117 18.55 15.22 22.36
N LEU A 118 17.49 14.84 21.65
CA LEU A 118 16.69 15.75 20.82
C LEU A 118 16.10 16.89 21.65
N SER A 119 15.48 16.58 22.80
CA SER A 119 14.85 17.61 23.63
C SER A 119 15.86 18.53 24.32
N HIS A 120 16.94 17.99 24.90
CA HIS A 120 17.89 18.77 25.70
C HIS A 120 18.89 19.57 24.87
N HIS A 121 19.28 19.08 23.68
CA HIS A 121 20.33 19.71 22.87
C HIS A 121 19.82 20.41 21.61
N HIS A 122 18.62 20.06 21.14
CA HIS A 122 18.08 20.58 19.87
C HIS A 122 16.69 21.22 20.03
N GLY A 123 16.09 21.18 21.22
CA GLY A 123 14.74 21.72 21.46
C GLY A 123 13.65 20.99 20.67
N GLU A 124 13.91 19.75 20.26
CA GLU A 124 13.00 18.93 19.49
C GLU A 124 12.35 17.87 20.39
N ASP A 125 11.06 18.02 20.68
CA ASP A 125 10.35 17.10 21.57
C ASP A 125 9.92 15.79 20.90
N THR A 126 9.99 15.72 19.57
CA THR A 126 9.41 14.60 18.80
C THR A 126 10.43 13.96 17.87
N ASN A 127 10.73 12.71 18.12
CA ASN A 127 11.39 11.85 17.15
C ASN A 127 10.41 11.48 16.02
N CYS A 128 10.75 11.88 14.80
CA CYS A 128 9.88 11.70 13.64
C CYS A 128 10.02 10.33 12.97
N MET A 129 11.00 9.52 13.38
CA MET A 129 11.20 8.18 12.83
C MET A 129 10.12 7.24 13.34
N VAL A 130 9.56 6.46 12.42
CA VAL A 130 8.58 5.41 12.73
C VAL A 130 9.18 4.03 12.52
N THR A 131 8.59 3.04 13.17
CA THR A 131 9.08 1.67 13.13
C THR A 131 8.98 1.12 11.71
N PHE A 132 10.04 0.43 11.24
CA PHE A 132 10.05 -0.17 9.90
C PHE A 132 9.08 -1.37 9.76
N ARG A 133 8.40 -1.74 10.85
CA ARG A 133 7.43 -2.84 10.92
C ARG A 133 6.01 -2.28 10.90
N GLY A 134 5.15 -2.78 10.00
CA GLY A 134 3.69 -2.59 10.08
C GLY A 134 3.03 -1.85 8.92
N ASN A 135 3.73 -0.95 8.21
CA ASN A 135 3.17 -0.27 7.04
C ASN A 135 4.11 -0.39 5.82
N ARG A 136 3.92 -1.39 4.96
CA ARG A 136 4.91 -1.74 3.93
C ARG A 136 4.94 -0.80 2.72
N PHE A 137 3.91 0.03 2.54
CA PHE A 137 3.67 0.71 1.26
C PHE A 137 4.51 1.97 1.05
N ASN A 138 4.80 2.71 2.13
CA ASN A 138 5.45 4.02 2.03
C ASN A 138 6.51 4.26 3.13
N ILE A 139 6.83 3.25 3.93
CA ILE A 139 7.68 3.40 5.12
C ILE A 139 9.13 3.75 4.78
N LEU A 140 9.65 3.25 3.66
CA LEU A 140 10.99 3.60 3.19
C LEU A 140 11.08 5.10 2.95
N PHE A 141 10.17 5.66 2.14
CA PHE A 141 10.14 7.07 1.76
C PHE A 141 9.84 7.98 2.96
N ASN A 142 8.83 7.64 3.77
CA ASN A 142 8.48 8.42 4.96
C ASN A 142 9.65 8.47 5.98
N ASN A 143 10.24 7.32 6.30
CA ASN A 143 11.39 7.32 7.20
C ASN A 143 12.63 7.97 6.59
N ALA A 144 12.76 8.00 5.25
CA ALA A 144 13.83 8.76 4.62
C ALA A 144 13.75 10.25 4.96
N ALA A 145 12.55 10.83 4.89
CA ALA A 145 12.31 12.21 5.32
C ALA A 145 12.67 12.44 6.79
N ALA A 146 12.27 11.53 7.67
CA ALA A 146 12.60 11.61 9.10
C ALA A 146 14.10 11.48 9.39
N VAL A 147 14.78 10.54 8.73
CA VAL A 147 16.22 10.30 8.91
C VAL A 147 17.04 11.44 8.36
N TYR A 148 16.64 12.02 7.22
CA TYR A 148 17.27 13.24 6.72
C TYR A 148 17.08 14.40 7.70
N HIS A 149 15.89 14.60 8.25
CA HIS A 149 15.66 15.66 9.25
C HIS A 149 16.56 15.51 10.48
N HIS A 150 16.76 14.27 10.94
CA HIS A 150 17.52 13.95 12.16
C HIS A 150 19.02 13.67 11.94
N HIS A 151 19.57 13.76 10.72
CA HIS A 151 20.92 13.24 10.43
C HIS A 151 22.03 13.91 11.25
N LYS A 152 21.96 15.23 11.46
CA LYS A 152 22.95 15.99 12.27
C LYS A 152 22.86 15.59 13.74
N GLN A 153 21.64 15.44 14.25
CA GLN A 153 21.33 15.03 15.61
C GLN A 153 21.82 13.60 15.86
N ILE A 154 21.64 12.69 14.89
CA ILE A 154 22.15 11.32 14.91
C ILE A 154 23.68 11.31 15.04
N ILE A 155 24.39 12.08 14.20
CA ILE A 155 25.86 12.15 14.23
C ILE A 155 26.34 12.71 15.58
N SER A 156 25.73 13.80 16.05
CA SER A 156 26.02 14.44 17.33
C SER A 156 25.80 13.50 18.51
N PHE A 157 24.65 12.81 18.55
CA PHE A 157 24.30 11.86 19.59
C PHE A 157 25.28 10.69 19.67
N VAL A 158 25.60 10.07 18.54
CA VAL A 158 26.54 8.93 18.55
C VAL A 158 27.96 9.39 18.86
N ALA A 159 28.32 10.64 18.53
CA ALA A 159 29.61 11.21 18.91
C ALA A 159 29.74 11.50 20.42
N SER A 160 28.64 11.85 21.10
CA SER A 160 28.64 12.04 22.56
C SER A 160 28.53 10.73 23.33
N TRP A 161 28.20 9.63 22.66
CA TRP A 161 28.05 8.32 23.28
C TRP A 161 29.41 7.73 23.70
N PRO A 162 29.67 7.42 24.99
CA PRO A 162 31.00 7.01 25.44
C PRO A 162 31.53 5.73 24.79
N ASN A 163 30.67 4.75 24.54
CA ASN A 163 31.03 3.46 23.93
C ASN A 163 29.90 2.98 23.00
N PRO A 164 29.78 3.52 21.77
CA PRO A 164 28.70 3.16 20.87
C PRO A 164 28.85 1.70 20.41
N ASN A 165 27.75 0.95 20.47
CA ASN A 165 27.71 -0.42 19.96
C ASN A 165 27.83 -0.44 18.41
N GLY A 166 27.93 -1.63 17.83
CA GLY A 166 28.07 -1.79 16.38
C GLY A 166 26.95 -1.14 15.57
N LEU A 167 25.70 -1.20 16.05
CA LEU A 167 24.55 -0.56 15.38
C LEU A 167 24.70 0.96 15.34
N LEU A 168 25.01 1.59 16.48
CA LEU A 168 25.19 3.05 16.54
C LEU A 168 26.38 3.51 15.70
N LYS A 169 27.50 2.76 15.72
CA LYS A 169 28.67 3.03 14.86
C LYS A 169 28.32 2.95 13.38
N ALA A 170 27.57 1.93 12.98
CA ALA A 170 27.11 1.75 11.60
C ALA A 170 26.24 2.92 11.14
N VAL A 171 25.25 3.31 11.96
CA VAL A 171 24.34 4.42 11.66
C VAL A 171 25.10 5.74 11.53
N LYS A 172 26.02 6.06 12.45
CA LYS A 172 26.83 7.29 12.36
C LYS A 172 27.69 7.31 11.09
N ALA A 173 28.32 6.19 10.76
CA ALA A 173 29.17 6.09 9.57
C ALA A 173 28.37 6.26 8.28
N ASP A 174 27.20 5.62 8.17
CA ASP A 174 26.32 5.79 7.01
C ASP A 174 25.74 7.23 6.95
N ALA A 175 25.35 7.82 8.09
CA ALA A 175 24.82 9.19 8.16
C ALA A 175 25.85 10.27 7.78
N ALA A 176 27.13 9.98 7.98
CA ALA A 176 28.23 10.86 7.58
C ALA A 176 28.65 10.69 6.11
N GLN A 177 28.17 9.65 5.42
CA GLN A 177 28.48 9.43 4.00
C GLN A 177 27.53 10.25 3.12
N LYS A 178 28.10 11.22 2.38
CA LYS A 178 27.33 12.21 1.62
C LYS A 178 26.46 11.58 0.54
N VAL A 179 26.98 10.58 -0.17
CA VAL A 179 26.22 9.84 -1.21
C VAL A 179 24.99 9.13 -0.63
N TYR A 180 25.13 8.52 0.54
CA TYR A 180 23.99 7.86 1.21
C TYR A 180 22.98 8.89 1.72
N LEU A 181 23.46 10.00 2.28
CA LEU A 181 22.60 11.09 2.73
C LEU A 181 21.82 11.72 1.57
N ALA A 182 22.45 11.90 0.41
CA ALA A 182 21.79 12.35 -0.82
C ALA A 182 20.66 11.39 -1.24
N GLY A 183 20.91 10.09 -1.23
CA GLY A 183 19.89 9.07 -1.49
C GLY A 183 18.74 9.11 -0.48
N VAL A 184 19.03 9.30 0.81
CA VAL A 184 18.01 9.48 1.85
C VAL A 184 17.17 10.74 1.60
N ARG A 185 17.80 11.87 1.27
CA ARG A 185 17.10 13.11 0.94
C ARG A 185 16.19 12.94 -0.28
N ALA A 186 16.70 12.30 -1.34
CA ALA A 186 15.95 12.03 -2.55
C ALA A 186 14.69 11.19 -2.26
N LEU A 187 14.81 10.11 -1.49
CA LEU A 187 13.66 9.30 -1.07
C LEU A 187 12.65 10.07 -0.21
N GLY A 188 13.12 10.98 0.66
CA GLY A 188 12.25 11.86 1.44
C GLY A 188 11.49 12.87 0.58
N ILE A 189 12.14 13.43 -0.45
CA ILE A 189 11.49 14.32 -1.43
C ILE A 189 10.41 13.54 -2.21
N VAL A 190 10.72 12.30 -2.61
CA VAL A 190 9.75 11.39 -3.26
C VAL A 190 8.55 11.12 -2.35
N ASP A 191 8.72 10.96 -1.02
CA ASP A 191 7.61 10.86 -0.07
C ASP A 191 6.68 12.06 -0.15
N LYS A 192 7.26 13.26 0.00
CA LYS A 192 6.48 14.49 0.16
C LYS A 192 5.83 14.93 -1.15
N THR A 193 6.41 14.60 -2.29
CA THR A 193 5.97 15.08 -3.60
C THR A 193 5.22 14.04 -4.43
N ILE A 194 5.57 12.75 -4.33
CA ILE A 194 5.06 11.70 -5.22
C ILE A 194 4.26 10.66 -4.45
N THR A 195 4.91 9.83 -3.63
CA THR A 195 4.29 8.62 -3.06
C THR A 195 3.28 8.94 -1.97
N GLY A 196 3.56 9.91 -1.10
CA GLY A 196 2.62 10.37 -0.08
C GLY A 196 1.35 11.00 -0.68
N PRO A 197 1.45 12.01 -1.56
CA PRO A 197 0.31 12.54 -2.29
C PRO A 197 -0.46 11.49 -3.09
N PHE A 198 0.23 10.60 -3.79
CA PHE A 198 -0.43 9.52 -4.53
C PHE A 198 -1.21 8.58 -3.61
N PHE A 199 -0.64 8.19 -2.47
CA PHE A 199 -1.35 7.37 -1.47
C PHE A 199 -2.65 8.04 -0.99
N ARG A 200 -2.65 9.36 -0.79
CA ARG A 200 -3.86 10.12 -0.43
C ARG A 200 -4.85 10.18 -1.58
N LEU A 201 -4.39 10.38 -2.83
CA LEU A 201 -5.25 10.35 -4.01
C LEU A 201 -6.00 9.03 -4.16
N LEU A 202 -5.37 7.90 -3.83
CA LEU A 202 -6.04 6.60 -3.83
C LEU A 202 -7.26 6.56 -2.90
N GLY A 203 -7.26 7.33 -1.80
CA GLY A 203 -8.39 7.43 -0.88
C GLY A 203 -9.45 8.47 -1.29
N ILE A 204 -9.08 9.47 -2.09
CA ILE A 204 -9.98 10.52 -2.59
C ILE A 204 -10.77 10.00 -3.79
N GLU A 205 -10.09 9.32 -4.71
CA GLU A 205 -10.71 8.79 -5.92
C GLU A 205 -11.52 7.54 -5.61
N ASN A 206 -12.79 7.55 -6.04
CA ASN A 206 -13.73 6.47 -5.75
C ASN A 206 -13.85 5.41 -6.86
N GLY A 207 -13.05 5.53 -7.93
CA GLY A 207 -13.10 4.62 -9.07
C GLY A 207 -11.73 4.39 -9.69
N VAL A 208 -11.40 3.13 -9.99
CA VAL A 208 -10.09 2.75 -10.54
C VAL A 208 -9.75 3.44 -11.87
N LEU A 209 -10.74 3.71 -12.73
CA LEU A 209 -10.53 4.38 -14.02
C LEU A 209 -10.41 5.90 -13.90
N LYS A 210 -10.85 6.50 -12.78
CA LYS A 210 -10.61 7.93 -12.52
C LYS A 210 -9.14 8.23 -12.24
N MET A 211 -8.35 7.19 -11.93
CA MET A 211 -6.92 7.33 -11.74
C MET A 211 -6.14 7.58 -13.04
N ASN A 212 -6.73 7.39 -14.23
CA ASN A 212 -6.00 7.50 -15.50
C ASN A 212 -5.28 8.84 -15.65
N THR A 213 -5.99 9.95 -15.43
CA THR A 213 -5.42 11.30 -15.56
C THR A 213 -4.29 11.53 -14.57
N HIS A 214 -4.42 11.01 -13.34
CA HIS A 214 -3.39 11.11 -12.30
C HIS A 214 -2.18 10.25 -12.61
N LEU A 215 -2.37 9.06 -13.18
CA LEU A 215 -1.29 8.19 -13.63
C LEU A 215 -0.52 8.82 -14.79
N HIS A 216 -1.21 9.43 -15.74
CA HIS A 216 -0.56 10.15 -16.84
C HIS A 216 0.18 11.40 -16.35
N GLN A 217 -0.39 12.16 -15.40
CA GLN A 217 0.31 13.26 -14.75
C GLN A 217 1.59 12.78 -14.04
N MET A 218 1.54 11.63 -13.36
CA MET A 218 2.71 10.99 -12.78
C MET A 218 3.73 10.60 -13.86
N GLN A 219 3.30 10.03 -14.98
CA GLN A 219 4.16 9.67 -16.11
C GLN A 219 4.91 10.89 -16.64
N LEU A 220 4.21 11.98 -16.94
CA LEU A 220 4.82 13.21 -17.45
C LEU A 220 5.81 13.83 -16.45
N GLY A 221 5.45 13.84 -15.16
CA GLY A 221 6.33 14.35 -14.10
C GLY A 221 7.61 13.53 -13.98
N LEU A 222 7.48 12.20 -13.91
CA LEU A 222 8.62 11.28 -13.83
C LEU A 222 9.50 11.30 -15.08
N GLU A 223 8.92 11.44 -16.28
CA GLU A 223 9.67 11.56 -17.53
C GLU A 223 10.49 12.86 -17.60
N ARG A 224 9.93 13.97 -17.12
CA ARG A 224 10.66 15.23 -17.02
C ARG A 224 11.76 15.13 -15.97
N TRP A 225 11.43 14.66 -14.77
CA TRP A 225 12.36 14.61 -13.64
C TRP A 225 13.43 13.52 -13.76
N SER A 226 13.25 12.52 -14.62
CA SER A 226 14.33 11.58 -14.95
C SER A 226 15.42 12.20 -15.82
N LYS A 227 15.13 13.31 -16.51
CA LYS A 227 16.08 14.06 -17.35
C LYS A 227 16.70 15.22 -16.59
N ASP A 228 15.89 15.90 -15.78
CA ASP A 228 16.31 17.02 -14.93
C ASP A 228 15.39 17.11 -13.70
N ALA A 229 15.90 16.74 -12.53
CA ALA A 229 15.15 16.80 -11.28
C ALA A 229 15.27 18.13 -10.52
N SER A 230 15.87 19.18 -11.11
CA SER A 230 16.08 20.48 -10.44
C SER A 230 14.78 21.08 -9.89
N THR A 231 13.68 21.01 -10.64
CA THR A 231 12.39 21.56 -10.17
C THR A 231 11.75 20.68 -9.08
N LEU A 232 11.98 19.35 -9.12
CA LEU A 232 11.56 18.45 -8.05
C LEU A 232 12.33 18.73 -6.77
N LEU A 233 13.65 18.92 -6.86
CA LEU A 233 14.50 19.34 -5.76
C LEU A 233 14.08 20.72 -5.22
N GLY A 234 13.62 21.62 -6.09
CA GLY A 234 13.03 22.91 -5.74
C GLY A 234 11.63 22.84 -5.13
N GLY A 235 11.05 21.64 -4.98
CA GLY A 235 9.76 21.44 -4.33
C GLY A 235 8.54 21.65 -5.22
N GLU A 236 8.68 21.52 -6.54
CA GLU A 236 7.55 21.48 -7.46
C GLU A 236 6.59 20.33 -7.09
N PRO A 237 5.28 20.58 -6.93
CA PRO A 237 4.32 19.51 -6.65
C PRO A 237 4.04 18.66 -7.90
N LEU A 238 3.97 17.33 -7.74
CA LEU A 238 3.57 16.45 -8.85
C LEU A 238 2.09 16.63 -9.20
N PHE A 239 1.23 16.65 -8.18
CA PHE A 239 -0.23 16.79 -8.31
C PHE A 239 -0.68 18.18 -7.88
N SER A 240 -1.82 18.64 -8.40
CA SER A 240 -2.38 19.93 -7.96
C SER A 240 -2.62 19.95 -6.46
N GLU A 241 -2.11 20.97 -5.76
CA GLU A 241 -2.34 21.14 -4.32
C GLU A 241 -3.81 21.50 -3.99
N THR A 242 -4.61 21.88 -4.99
CA THR A 242 -6.07 22.02 -4.84
C THR A 242 -6.78 20.68 -4.76
N LEU A 243 -6.20 19.64 -5.35
CA LEU A 243 -6.75 18.28 -5.37
C LEU A 243 -6.25 17.47 -4.18
N VAL A 244 -4.92 17.45 -3.97
CA VAL A 244 -4.29 16.71 -2.87
C VAL A 244 -3.21 17.57 -2.22
N LYS A 245 -3.43 17.92 -0.96
CA LYS A 245 -2.45 18.72 -0.21
C LYS A 245 -1.19 17.89 0.09
N ARG A 246 -0.01 18.50 -0.06
CA ARG A 246 1.23 17.98 0.50
C ARG A 246 1.33 18.32 1.98
N ASN A 247 1.91 17.41 2.76
CA ASN A 247 2.16 17.68 4.18
C ASN A 247 3.40 18.57 4.28
N LYS A 248 3.19 19.88 4.48
CA LYS A 248 4.26 20.89 4.64
C LYS A 248 4.68 21.01 6.11
N ASP A 249 5.04 19.88 6.71
CA ASP A 249 5.50 19.76 8.10
C ASP A 249 7.01 20.07 8.22
N VAL A 250 7.57 19.89 9.42
CA VAL A 250 9.01 20.09 9.70
C VAL A 250 9.91 19.25 8.79
N LEU A 251 9.47 18.05 8.42
CA LEU A 251 10.21 17.17 7.51
C LEU A 251 10.25 17.75 6.10
N PHE A 252 9.12 18.29 5.61
CA PHE A 252 9.09 19.01 4.34
C PHE A 252 10.06 20.19 4.36
N GLN A 253 10.02 21.01 5.42
CA GLN A 253 10.90 22.17 5.55
C GLN A 253 12.38 21.75 5.53
N SER A 254 12.74 20.68 6.24
CA SER A 254 14.10 20.16 6.27
C SER A 254 14.58 19.70 4.89
N LEU A 255 13.76 18.95 4.14
CA LEU A 255 14.11 18.41 2.82
C LEU A 255 14.36 19.50 1.77
N PHE A 256 13.57 20.57 1.80
CA PHE A 256 13.58 21.66 0.81
C PHE A 256 14.30 22.93 1.30
N ALA A 257 14.89 22.90 2.50
CA ALA A 257 15.74 23.99 2.96
C ALA A 257 16.95 24.15 2.03
N PRO A 258 17.42 25.38 1.79
CA PRO A 258 18.69 25.62 1.10
C PRO A 258 19.81 24.83 1.78
N SER A 259 20.54 24.01 1.01
CA SER A 259 21.73 23.34 1.50
C SER A 259 22.89 24.34 1.48
N GLU A 260 23.77 24.27 2.48
CA GLU A 260 25.08 24.95 2.44
C GLU A 260 26.14 24.08 1.73
N ASP A 261 25.74 22.89 1.26
CA ASP A 261 26.58 21.88 0.65
C ASP A 261 26.11 21.63 -0.79
N ASP A 262 26.72 22.33 -1.74
CA ASP A 262 26.41 22.24 -3.18
C ASP A 262 26.61 20.82 -3.73
N GLU A 263 27.61 20.09 -3.21
CA GLU A 263 27.88 18.71 -3.63
C GLU A 263 26.74 17.78 -3.20
N LEU A 264 26.19 17.97 -1.99
CA LEU A 264 25.01 17.22 -1.53
C LEU A 264 23.79 17.51 -2.40
N ASP A 265 23.59 18.76 -2.85
CA ASP A 265 22.49 19.13 -3.75
C ASP A 265 22.65 18.46 -5.12
N VAL A 266 23.85 18.48 -5.71
CA VAL A 266 24.14 17.80 -6.98
C VAL A 266 23.90 16.29 -6.87
N LEU A 267 24.40 15.64 -5.80
CA LEU A 267 24.19 14.21 -5.57
C LEU A 267 22.71 13.89 -5.34
N THR A 268 21.97 14.78 -4.65
CA THR A 268 20.52 14.60 -4.42
C THR A 268 19.76 14.70 -5.73
N GLN A 269 20.09 15.67 -6.58
CA GLN A 269 19.47 15.81 -7.89
C GLN A 269 19.71 14.57 -8.75
N GLN A 270 20.95 14.08 -8.82
CA GLN A 270 21.28 12.85 -9.55
C GLN A 270 20.52 11.64 -8.99
N ALA A 271 20.47 11.48 -7.66
CA ALA A 271 19.71 10.40 -7.02
C ALA A 271 18.21 10.49 -7.36
N LEU A 272 17.63 11.70 -7.40
CA LEU A 272 16.24 11.92 -7.82
C LEU A 272 16.02 11.54 -9.29
N GLU A 273 16.93 11.91 -10.20
CA GLU A 273 16.83 11.60 -11.63
C GLU A 273 16.81 10.09 -11.87
N VAL A 274 17.75 9.35 -11.25
CA VAL A 274 17.83 7.90 -11.41
C VAL A 274 16.61 7.21 -10.76
N VAL A 275 16.16 7.64 -9.59
CA VAL A 275 14.94 7.12 -8.95
C VAL A 275 13.69 7.42 -9.78
N CYS A 276 13.57 8.62 -10.35
CA CYS A 276 12.44 8.96 -11.22
C CYS A 276 12.44 8.12 -12.50
N ALA A 277 13.61 7.86 -13.08
CA ALA A 277 13.75 7.00 -14.25
C ALA A 277 13.25 5.57 -13.98
N SER A 278 13.64 4.97 -12.86
CA SER A 278 13.22 3.59 -12.53
C SER A 278 11.74 3.51 -12.14
N MET A 279 11.23 4.52 -11.41
CA MET A 279 9.81 4.65 -11.13
C MET A 279 8.98 4.82 -12.40
N LEU A 280 9.47 5.57 -13.40
CA LEU A 280 8.80 5.73 -14.68
C LEU A 280 8.65 4.39 -15.41
N ILE A 281 9.73 3.63 -15.55
CA ILE A 281 9.72 2.31 -16.20
C ILE A 281 8.71 1.39 -15.52
N LEU A 282 8.68 1.40 -14.19
CA LEU A 282 7.73 0.61 -13.41
C LEU A 282 6.28 1.06 -13.63
N LEU A 283 6.04 2.38 -13.60
CA LEU A 283 4.72 2.96 -13.81
C LEU A 283 4.19 2.59 -15.19
N GLU A 284 4.99 2.77 -16.24
CA GLU A 284 4.59 2.47 -17.62
C GLU A 284 4.24 0.99 -17.79
N ARG A 285 5.03 0.10 -17.17
CA ARG A 285 4.74 -1.34 -17.17
C ARG A 285 3.47 -1.71 -16.39
N GLN A 286 3.24 -1.13 -15.21
CA GLN A 286 2.14 -1.54 -14.32
C GLN A 286 0.83 -0.81 -14.59
N ALA A 287 0.90 0.35 -15.24
CA ALA A 287 -0.25 1.17 -15.61
C ALA A 287 -0.48 1.24 -17.12
N GLU A 288 0.21 0.42 -17.93
CA GLU A 288 0.14 0.38 -19.40
C GLU A 288 -1.29 0.53 -19.93
N GLU A 289 -2.22 -0.28 -19.43
CA GLU A 289 -3.62 -0.27 -19.89
C GLU A 289 -4.35 1.04 -19.59
N GLN A 290 -3.90 1.83 -18.62
CA GLN A 290 -4.53 3.08 -18.15
C GLN A 290 -3.73 4.34 -18.49
N LEU A 291 -2.62 4.21 -19.21
CA LEU A 291 -1.82 5.30 -19.77
C LEU A 291 -2.18 5.54 -21.24
N PRO A 292 -1.81 6.69 -21.86
CA PRO A 292 -2.10 6.97 -23.26
C PRO A 292 -1.75 5.80 -24.21
N GLY A 293 -2.70 5.40 -25.04
CA GLY A 293 -2.58 4.22 -25.93
C GLY A 293 -3.03 2.90 -25.30
N GLY A 294 -3.18 2.85 -23.98
CA GLY A 294 -3.73 1.71 -23.25
C GLY A 294 -5.24 1.53 -23.46
N LYS A 295 -5.70 0.28 -23.36
CA LYS A 295 -7.11 -0.12 -23.55
C LYS A 295 -8.11 0.72 -22.75
N PHE A 296 -7.75 1.08 -21.53
CA PHE A 296 -8.62 1.79 -20.59
C PHE A 296 -8.30 3.28 -20.48
N TRP A 297 -7.37 3.85 -21.26
CA TRP A 297 -7.01 5.28 -21.22
C TRP A 297 -8.23 6.19 -21.40
N GLN A 298 -9.01 5.90 -22.45
CA GLN A 298 -10.26 6.55 -22.79
C GLN A 298 -11.39 5.52 -22.70
N PRO A 299 -11.84 5.20 -21.48
CA PRO A 299 -12.82 4.15 -21.30
C PRO A 299 -14.16 4.57 -21.90
N THR A 300 -14.82 3.61 -22.53
CA THR A 300 -16.19 3.78 -23.05
C THR A 300 -17.17 4.01 -21.90
N GLU A 301 -18.35 4.58 -22.18
CA GLU A 301 -19.38 4.75 -21.14
C GLU A 301 -19.82 3.41 -20.52
N ALA A 302 -19.84 2.34 -21.31
CA ALA A 302 -20.10 0.99 -20.80
C ALA A 302 -19.04 0.55 -19.77
N GLU A 303 -17.75 0.81 -20.03
CA GLU A 303 -16.67 0.49 -19.10
C GLU A 303 -16.70 1.35 -17.84
N LYS A 304 -17.01 2.64 -17.98
CA LYS A 304 -17.20 3.54 -16.83
C LYS A 304 -18.32 3.04 -15.93
N GLN A 305 -19.48 2.71 -16.51
CA GLN A 305 -20.61 2.13 -15.78
C GLN A 305 -20.22 0.82 -15.08
N LYS A 306 -19.56 -0.10 -15.78
CA LYS A 306 -19.06 -1.36 -15.20
C LYS A 306 -18.08 -1.15 -14.05
N SER A 307 -17.20 -0.16 -14.16
CA SER A 307 -16.16 0.14 -13.18
C SER A 307 -16.60 1.06 -12.04
N HIS A 308 -17.84 1.55 -12.06
CA HIS A 308 -18.28 2.63 -11.17
C HIS A 308 -18.08 2.32 -9.68
N HIS A 309 -18.25 1.06 -9.29
CA HIS A 309 -18.08 0.59 -7.91
C HIS A 309 -16.76 -0.13 -7.66
N VAL A 310 -15.81 -0.01 -8.59
CA VAL A 310 -14.52 -0.66 -8.48
C VAL A 310 -13.56 0.29 -7.77
N PRO A 311 -13.16 -0.02 -6.52
CA PRO A 311 -12.28 0.85 -5.76
C PRO A 311 -10.90 0.92 -6.41
N THR A 312 -10.16 1.97 -6.09
CA THR A 312 -8.76 2.19 -6.52
C THR A 312 -7.79 1.18 -5.88
N THR A 313 -8.18 0.60 -4.74
CA THR A 313 -7.37 -0.35 -3.97
C THR A 313 -8.16 -1.59 -3.56
N ASN A 314 -7.46 -2.70 -3.33
CA ASN A 314 -8.02 -3.96 -2.83
C ASN A 314 -7.88 -4.12 -1.30
N VAL A 315 -7.50 -3.07 -0.58
CA VAL A 315 -7.18 -3.12 0.87
C VAL A 315 -8.34 -3.64 1.71
N VAL A 316 -9.59 -3.35 1.32
CA VAL A 316 -10.78 -3.87 2.02
C VAL A 316 -10.80 -5.39 1.96
N SER A 317 -10.56 -5.97 0.79
CA SER A 317 -10.54 -7.42 0.63
C SER A 317 -9.38 -8.06 1.40
N GLU A 318 -8.20 -7.45 1.38
CA GLU A 318 -7.05 -7.91 2.17
C GLU A 318 -7.34 -7.89 3.68
N ARG A 319 -7.99 -6.83 4.17
CA ARG A 319 -8.42 -6.72 5.57
C ARG A 319 -9.43 -7.82 5.93
N ASP A 320 -10.41 -8.06 5.08
CA ASP A 320 -11.44 -9.09 5.32
C ASP A 320 -10.81 -10.49 5.42
N PHE A 321 -9.86 -10.80 4.54
CA PHE A 321 -9.10 -12.05 4.60
C PHE A 321 -8.21 -12.14 5.86
N ALA A 322 -7.57 -11.04 6.27
CA ALA A 322 -6.76 -11.03 7.48
C ALA A 322 -7.61 -11.27 8.74
N VAL A 323 -8.79 -10.64 8.82
CA VAL A 323 -9.75 -10.88 9.91
C VAL A 323 -10.24 -12.33 9.87
N LEU A 324 -10.57 -12.86 8.70
CA LEU A 324 -10.99 -14.25 8.55
C LEU A 324 -9.91 -15.23 8.99
N ASP A 325 -8.66 -15.07 8.55
CA ASP A 325 -7.54 -15.93 8.96
C ASP A 325 -7.36 -15.91 10.48
N ASN A 326 -7.40 -14.73 11.10
CA ASN A 326 -7.32 -14.62 12.56
C ASN A 326 -8.50 -15.32 13.25
N LEU A 327 -9.73 -15.16 12.75
CA LEU A 327 -10.90 -15.83 13.30
C LEU A 327 -10.80 -17.35 13.19
N LEU A 328 -10.33 -17.88 12.06
CA LEU A 328 -10.18 -19.32 11.86
C LEU A 328 -9.12 -19.92 12.79
N ARG A 329 -8.03 -19.18 13.08
CA ARG A 329 -7.00 -19.59 14.04
C ARG A 329 -7.48 -19.51 15.49
N ALA A 330 -8.12 -18.39 15.86
CA ALA A 330 -8.55 -18.16 17.23
C ALA A 330 -9.82 -18.94 17.61
N LYS A 331 -10.69 -19.22 16.64
CA LYS A 331 -12.00 -19.85 16.82
C LYS A 331 -12.24 -20.92 15.74
N PRO A 332 -11.50 -22.05 15.74
CA PRO A 332 -11.56 -23.06 14.68
C PRO A 332 -12.94 -23.73 14.54
N TYR A 333 -13.74 -23.73 15.61
CA TYR A 333 -15.10 -24.28 15.61
C TYR A 333 -16.18 -23.26 15.22
N ALA A 334 -15.80 -22.01 14.91
CA ALA A 334 -16.76 -21.01 14.47
C ALA A 334 -17.37 -21.39 13.12
N SER A 335 -18.69 -21.30 13.02
CA SER A 335 -19.38 -21.50 11.74
C SER A 335 -19.04 -20.39 10.75
N SER A 336 -19.01 -20.72 9.45
CA SER A 336 -18.85 -19.74 8.35
C SER A 336 -19.75 -18.50 8.50
N THR A 337 -21.04 -18.70 8.81
CA THR A 337 -22.01 -17.62 9.04
C THR A 337 -21.63 -16.70 10.20
N ALA A 338 -21.04 -17.25 11.26
CA ALA A 338 -20.58 -16.44 12.40
C ALA A 338 -19.36 -15.60 12.04
N CYS A 339 -18.41 -16.16 11.29
CA CYS A 339 -17.25 -15.42 10.80
C CYS A 339 -17.68 -14.30 9.83
N GLU A 340 -18.58 -14.61 8.88
CA GLU A 340 -19.13 -13.64 7.94
C GLU A 340 -19.86 -12.50 8.67
N ALA A 341 -20.75 -12.83 9.61
CA ALA A 341 -21.47 -11.84 10.41
C ALA A 341 -20.52 -10.92 11.18
N TYR A 342 -19.42 -11.46 11.72
CA TYR A 342 -18.41 -10.66 12.42
C TYR A 342 -17.65 -9.71 11.48
N ILE A 343 -17.25 -10.19 10.29
CA ILE A 343 -16.58 -9.35 9.28
C ILE A 343 -17.51 -8.23 8.82
N MET A 344 -18.78 -8.55 8.53
CA MET A 344 -19.79 -7.55 8.18
C MET A 344 -20.01 -6.52 9.29
N TRP A 345 -20.09 -6.97 10.55
CA TRP A 345 -20.25 -6.10 11.71
C TRP A 345 -19.12 -5.07 11.83
N LEU A 346 -17.87 -5.50 11.59
CA LEU A 346 -16.71 -4.62 11.59
C LEU A 346 -16.75 -3.64 10.40
N ASN A 347 -16.97 -4.14 9.19
CA ASN A 347 -16.93 -3.33 7.98
C ASN A 347 -18.04 -2.27 7.92
N ASN A 348 -19.23 -2.61 8.41
CA ASN A 348 -20.38 -1.70 8.41
C ASN A 348 -20.40 -0.76 9.62
N GLN A 349 -19.39 -0.82 10.50
CA GLN A 349 -19.36 -0.08 11.77
C GLN A 349 -20.66 -0.24 12.57
N THR A 350 -21.24 -1.45 12.57
CA THR A 350 -22.57 -1.70 13.13
C THR A 350 -22.64 -1.36 14.62
N SER A 351 -21.56 -1.56 15.37
CA SER A 351 -21.47 -1.14 16.78
C SER A 351 -21.60 0.37 16.94
N THR A 352 -20.84 1.17 16.18
CA THR A 352 -20.91 2.63 16.22
C THR A 352 -22.30 3.13 15.84
N TRP A 353 -22.89 2.57 14.78
CA TRP A 353 -24.26 2.88 14.38
C TRP A 353 -25.25 2.59 15.51
N LEU A 354 -25.21 1.40 16.13
CA LEU A 354 -26.07 1.04 17.26
C LEU A 354 -25.86 1.91 18.50
N HIS A 355 -24.65 2.41 18.75
CA HIS A 355 -24.38 3.33 19.87
C HIS A 355 -24.96 4.72 19.65
N ASN A 356 -25.15 5.12 18.39
CA ASN A 356 -25.71 6.43 18.03
C ASN A 356 -27.25 6.42 17.94
N LEU A 357 -27.90 5.26 18.05
CA LEU A 357 -29.35 5.17 18.14
C LEU A 357 -29.83 5.53 19.55
N ASN A 358 -31.06 6.05 19.65
CA ASN A 358 -31.71 6.20 20.94
C ASN A 358 -32.07 4.82 21.54
N ALA A 359 -32.36 4.80 22.84
CA ALA A 359 -32.58 3.57 23.59
C ALA A 359 -33.74 2.72 23.03
N ASP A 360 -34.84 3.38 22.64
CA ASP A 360 -36.05 2.71 22.16
C ASP A 360 -35.83 2.06 20.78
N GLU A 361 -35.19 2.77 19.85
CA GLU A 361 -34.85 2.23 18.53
C GLU A 361 -33.83 1.09 18.62
N LYS A 362 -32.83 1.24 19.50
CA LYS A 362 -31.84 0.21 19.74
C LYS A 362 -32.48 -1.07 20.27
N GLU A 363 -33.34 -0.96 21.28
CA GLU A 363 -34.02 -2.14 21.83
C GLU A 363 -34.94 -2.79 20.79
N ARG A 364 -35.68 -1.98 20.02
CA ARG A 364 -36.53 -2.48 18.93
C ARG A 364 -35.73 -3.29 17.89
N ILE A 365 -34.56 -2.80 17.48
CA ILE A 365 -33.70 -3.49 16.50
C ILE A 365 -33.09 -4.76 17.09
N MET A 366 -32.68 -4.72 18.36
CA MET A 366 -32.12 -5.89 19.05
C MET A 366 -33.18 -6.98 19.25
N ASP A 367 -34.41 -6.62 19.61
CA ASP A 367 -35.53 -7.54 19.70
C ASP A 367 -35.90 -8.15 18.35
N TYR A 368 -35.91 -7.34 17.28
CA TYR A 368 -36.08 -7.85 15.93
C TYR A 368 -34.99 -8.88 15.59
N ALA A 369 -33.72 -8.58 15.88
CA ALA A 369 -32.62 -9.51 15.64
C ALA A 369 -32.76 -10.81 16.44
N ARG A 370 -33.09 -10.74 17.74
CA ARG A 370 -33.31 -11.91 18.61
C ARG A 370 -34.42 -12.81 18.09
N THR A 371 -35.56 -12.22 17.72
CA THR A 371 -36.75 -12.94 17.25
C THR A 371 -36.56 -13.56 15.86
N HIS A 372 -35.81 -12.89 14.97
CA HIS A 372 -35.66 -13.33 13.57
C HIS A 372 -34.39 -14.16 13.31
N ALA A 373 -33.45 -14.21 14.26
CA ALA A 373 -32.20 -14.97 14.09
C ALA A 373 -32.43 -16.46 13.83
N ALA A 374 -33.40 -17.09 14.52
CA ALA A 374 -33.73 -18.49 14.29
C ALA A 374 -34.27 -18.73 12.88
N SER A 375 -35.20 -17.89 12.42
CA SER A 375 -35.75 -17.95 11.07
C SER A 375 -34.67 -17.73 9.99
N ALA A 376 -33.77 -16.76 10.19
CA ALA A 376 -32.66 -16.51 9.28
C ALA A 376 -31.71 -17.71 9.18
N ARG A 377 -31.41 -18.38 10.30
CA ARG A 377 -30.60 -19.61 10.31
C ARG A 377 -31.29 -20.76 9.58
N GLU A 378 -32.60 -20.91 9.76
CA GLU A 378 -33.35 -21.97 9.08
C GLU A 378 -33.41 -21.74 7.57
N LYS A 379 -33.73 -20.51 7.13
CA LYS A 379 -33.64 -20.12 5.72
C LYS A 379 -32.26 -20.37 5.12
N PHE A 380 -31.19 -20.13 5.89
CA PHE A 380 -29.83 -20.43 5.44
C PHE A 380 -29.60 -21.93 5.27
N LYS A 381 -30.08 -22.77 6.19
CA LYS A 381 -30.00 -24.23 6.05
C LYS A 381 -30.80 -24.74 4.85
N GLU A 382 -32.04 -24.25 4.66
CA GLU A 382 -32.90 -24.57 3.53
C GLU A 382 -32.20 -24.22 2.22
N LYS A 383 -31.70 -22.99 2.09
CA LYS A 383 -30.94 -22.53 0.92
C LYS A 383 -29.70 -23.40 0.67
N LYS A 384 -28.99 -23.81 1.72
CA LYS A 384 -27.82 -24.71 1.61
C LYS A 384 -28.23 -26.11 1.12
N GLN A 385 -29.36 -26.64 1.57
CA GLN A 385 -29.90 -27.92 1.10
C GLN A 385 -30.38 -27.83 -0.36
N GLU A 386 -31.04 -26.73 -0.72
CA GLU A 386 -31.47 -26.44 -2.09
C GLU A 386 -30.27 -26.35 -3.04
N GLN A 387 -29.24 -25.58 -2.67
CA GLN A 387 -28.00 -25.47 -3.43
C GLN A 387 -27.33 -26.83 -3.61
N ARG A 388 -27.23 -27.65 -2.55
CA ARG A 388 -26.71 -29.02 -2.65
C ARG A 388 -27.50 -29.89 -3.61
N SER A 389 -28.83 -29.78 -3.58
CA SER A 389 -29.73 -30.52 -4.46
C SER A 389 -29.57 -30.10 -5.92
N ASN A 390 -29.46 -28.79 -6.17
CA ASN A 390 -29.23 -28.22 -7.50
C ASN A 390 -27.86 -28.64 -8.07
N VAL A 391 -26.80 -28.63 -7.26
CA VAL A 391 -25.47 -29.16 -7.64
C VAL A 391 -25.57 -30.64 -8.04
N CYS A 392 -26.29 -31.44 -7.25
CA CYS A 392 -26.48 -32.87 -7.54
C CYS A 392 -27.23 -33.08 -8.88
N ARG A 393 -28.30 -32.31 -9.14
CA ARG A 393 -29.03 -32.33 -10.41
C ARG A 393 -28.14 -31.95 -11.59
N LEU A 394 -27.35 -30.89 -11.46
CA LEU A 394 -26.42 -30.43 -12.51
C LEU A 394 -25.37 -31.49 -12.83
N CYS A 395 -24.79 -32.11 -11.80
CA CYS A 395 -23.77 -33.16 -11.94
C CYS A 395 -24.35 -34.41 -12.65
N CYS A 396 -25.58 -34.82 -12.32
CA CYS A 396 -26.30 -35.88 -13.02
C CYS A 396 -26.57 -35.53 -14.50
N ARG A 397 -26.96 -34.27 -14.80
CA ARG A 397 -27.22 -33.77 -16.17
C ARG A 397 -25.93 -33.76 -17.01
N ASN A 398 -24.81 -33.33 -16.44
CA ASN A 398 -23.49 -33.34 -17.09
C ASN A 398 -22.96 -34.76 -17.34
N LYS A 399 -23.16 -35.70 -16.41
CA LYS A 399 -22.84 -37.12 -16.62
C LYS A 399 -23.65 -37.75 -17.77
N ARG A 400 -24.93 -37.39 -17.91
CA ARG A 400 -25.77 -37.85 -19.03
C ARG A 400 -25.31 -37.29 -20.38
N ARG A 401 -24.97 -35.99 -20.45
CA ARG A 401 -24.41 -35.34 -21.65
C ARG A 401 -23.07 -35.93 -22.10
N LYS A 402 -22.20 -36.33 -21.17
CA LYS A 402 -20.92 -36.99 -21.48
C LYS A 402 -21.06 -38.45 -21.96
N LYS A 403 -22.23 -39.07 -21.77
CA LYS A 403 -22.53 -40.43 -22.28
C LYS A 403 -23.22 -40.42 -23.65
N THR A 404 -23.62 -39.23 -24.13
CA THR A 404 -24.33 -39.04 -25.42
C THR A 404 -23.47 -38.34 -26.47
N LYS A 405 -22.25 -37.94 -26.12
CA LYS A 405 -21.13 -37.69 -27.05
C LYS A 405 -20.20 -38.88 -26.95
#